data_AF-A0A7Y0MDC8-F1
#
_entry.id   AF-A0A7Y0MDC8-F1
#
_cell.length_a   1.000
_cell.length_b   1.000
_cell.length_c   1.000
_cell.angle_alpha   90.00
_cell.angle_beta   90.00
_cell.angle_gamma   90.00
#
_symmetry.space_group_name_H-M   'P 1'
#
loop_
_entity.id
_entity.type
_entity.pdbx_description
1 polymer ?
#
loop_
_entity_poly.entity_id
_entity_poly.type
_entity_poly.pdbx_seq_one_letter_code
_entity_poly.pdbx_strand_id
1 'polypeptide(L)'
;MNYQPALRTVVGLAAVVLLMSGCTANATTDTATPIGSAVHGSAPAPAAPAPAEDRATAEAPAAVEAPATPSAGSTALAQPILSPGRERKLTLADADVELVCDGGGKIEVLANGITLTVTGHCQEIDILSSGTTVRAESVSEIDVDGPRNSVTVEKAAELRAEGSNNTLHADEVGKIALEGQGNQVTFGAGNPQIDDEGSGNSISAE
;
A
#
# COMPACT_ATOMS: atom_id res chain seq x y z
N MET A 1 20.09 23.84 37.68
CA MET A 1 21.30 23.52 36.89
C MET A 1 21.04 23.96 35.45
N ASN A 2 21.84 24.88 34.94
CA ASN A 2 21.73 25.41 33.58
C ASN A 2 22.73 24.66 32.68
N TYR A 3 22.27 24.06 31.58
CA TYR A 3 23.13 23.59 30.50
C TYR A 3 22.69 24.27 29.21
N GLN A 4 23.51 25.20 28.71
CA GLN A 4 23.41 25.75 27.36
C GLN A 4 24.32 24.95 26.41
N PRO A 5 23.96 24.85 25.11
CA PRO A 5 24.59 23.95 24.14
C PRO A 5 25.87 24.54 23.52
N ALA A 6 26.83 23.67 23.21
CA ALA A 6 28.02 24.04 22.45
C ALA A 6 27.76 23.90 20.94
N LEU A 7 27.60 25.03 20.25
CA LEU A 7 27.78 25.15 18.80
C LEU A 7 29.22 24.73 18.44
N ARG A 8 29.36 23.87 17.42
CA ARG A 8 30.62 23.74 16.67
C ARG A 8 30.36 23.89 15.19
N THR A 9 30.54 25.13 14.75
CA THR A 9 30.73 25.53 13.35
C THR A 9 32.07 24.98 12.86
N VAL A 10 32.08 24.25 11.73
CA VAL A 10 33.31 24.01 10.96
C VAL A 10 33.10 24.60 9.57
N VAL A 11 33.89 25.63 9.29
CA VAL A 11 34.07 26.29 7.99
C VAL A 11 35.36 25.77 7.38
N GLY A 12 35.35 25.47 6.08
CA GLY A 12 36.52 25.16 5.24
C GLY A 12 36.03 24.70 3.88
N LEU A 13 35.70 25.55 2.90
CA LEU A 13 36.47 26.55 2.13
C LEU A 13 37.39 25.93 1.04
N ALA A 14 36.90 26.05 -0.20
CA ALA A 14 37.60 26.25 -1.49
C ALA A 14 38.53 25.14 -2.05
N ALA A 15 38.70 24.89 -3.36
CA ALA A 15 38.04 25.28 -4.62
C ALA A 15 38.82 24.60 -5.79
N VAL A 16 38.27 24.62 -7.02
CA VAL A 16 39.00 24.81 -8.32
C VAL A 16 39.75 23.56 -8.87
N VAL A 17 39.72 23.11 -10.15
CA VAL A 17 39.25 23.66 -11.46
C VAL A 17 39.29 22.59 -12.58
N LEU A 18 38.41 22.80 -13.58
CA LEU A 18 38.33 22.44 -15.03
C LEU A 18 39.03 21.19 -15.65
N LEU A 19 38.29 20.57 -16.59
CA LEU A 19 38.61 20.37 -18.03
C LEU A 19 37.30 19.90 -18.73
N MET A 20 36.50 20.75 -19.41
CA MET A 20 36.57 21.28 -20.79
C MET A 20 36.35 20.28 -21.95
N SER A 21 35.42 20.68 -22.84
CA SER A 21 35.23 20.32 -24.26
C SER A 21 34.44 19.03 -24.52
N GLY A 22 33.35 18.96 -25.28
CA GLY A 22 32.76 19.86 -26.29
C GLY A 22 32.32 18.99 -27.50
N CYS A 23 31.14 19.24 -28.08
CA CYS A 23 30.79 19.07 -29.52
C CYS A 23 29.28 19.35 -29.73
N THR A 24 28.97 20.59 -30.13
CA THR A 24 28.41 20.98 -31.45
C THR A 24 26.91 20.71 -31.65
N ALA A 25 26.16 21.81 -31.58
CA ALA A 25 24.81 21.95 -32.12
C ALA A 25 24.82 21.88 -33.66
N ASN A 26 23.74 21.36 -34.24
CA ASN A 26 23.38 21.63 -35.62
C ASN A 26 21.88 21.95 -35.70
N ALA A 27 21.58 23.19 -36.08
CA ALA A 27 20.24 23.67 -36.39
C ALA A 27 20.01 23.57 -37.90
N THR A 28 18.80 23.20 -38.36
CA THR A 28 18.21 23.71 -39.62
C THR A 28 16.68 23.53 -39.63
N THR A 29 16.00 24.64 -39.40
CA THR A 29 14.85 25.25 -40.13
C THR A 29 13.72 24.42 -40.80
N ASP A 30 12.49 24.85 -40.46
CA ASP A 30 11.25 25.07 -41.25
C ASP A 30 10.99 24.32 -42.56
N THR A 31 9.75 23.83 -42.71
CA THR A 31 8.80 24.31 -43.74
C THR A 31 7.36 23.96 -43.34
N ALA A 32 6.46 24.95 -43.47
CA ALA A 32 5.03 24.89 -43.17
C ALA A 32 4.16 24.54 -44.40
N THR A 33 3.07 23.77 -44.15
CA THR A 33 1.69 23.74 -44.74
C THR A 33 1.46 23.76 -46.28
N PRO A 34 0.22 23.57 -46.82
CA PRO A 34 -1.04 22.87 -46.42
C PRO A 34 -1.34 21.69 -47.40
N ILE A 35 -2.47 20.96 -47.50
CA ILE A 35 -3.79 21.28 -48.09
C ILE A 35 -4.77 20.09 -47.93
N GLY A 36 -6.01 20.36 -47.50
CA GLY A 36 -7.28 19.71 -47.89
C GLY A 36 -7.57 18.29 -47.40
N SER A 37 -8.82 17.83 -47.25
CA SER A 37 -10.17 18.39 -47.33
C SER A 37 -11.14 17.22 -47.03
N ALA A 38 -12.34 17.56 -46.57
CA ALA A 38 -13.57 16.75 -46.50
C ALA A 38 -13.70 15.72 -45.35
N VAL A 39 -14.60 15.89 -44.38
CA VAL A 39 -16.09 15.98 -44.37
C VAL A 39 -16.82 14.67 -44.72
N HIS A 40 -17.83 14.37 -43.89
CA HIS A 40 -18.85 13.31 -43.96
C HIS A 40 -18.37 11.91 -43.55
N GLY A 41 -19.02 11.16 -42.67
CA GLY A 41 -20.39 11.24 -42.17
C GLY A 41 -20.91 9.80 -42.04
N SER A 42 -21.74 9.58 -41.02
CA SER A 42 -22.69 8.46 -40.90
C SER A 42 -22.16 7.09 -40.42
N ALA A 43 -22.41 6.83 -39.15
CA ALA A 43 -22.70 5.50 -38.64
C ALA A 43 -24.00 4.94 -39.25
N PRO A 44 -24.15 3.61 -39.29
CA PRO A 44 -25.44 2.99 -39.05
C PRO A 44 -25.40 1.89 -37.96
N ALA A 45 -26.23 2.13 -36.94
CA ALA A 45 -27.20 1.28 -36.22
C ALA A 45 -27.12 -0.29 -36.22
N PRO A 46 -27.69 -0.93 -35.17
CA PRO A 46 -27.41 -2.30 -34.74
C PRO A 46 -28.29 -3.36 -35.43
N ALA A 47 -27.83 -4.62 -35.40
CA ALA A 47 -28.63 -5.77 -35.81
C ALA A 47 -29.13 -6.57 -34.59
N ALA A 48 -30.43 -6.86 -34.58
CA ALA A 48 -31.14 -7.86 -33.78
C ALA A 48 -32.30 -8.42 -34.65
N PRO A 49 -33.03 -9.51 -34.32
CA PRO A 49 -32.84 -10.60 -33.34
C PRO A 49 -33.15 -12.03 -33.91
N ALA A 50 -33.19 -13.03 -32.99
CA ALA A 50 -33.98 -14.27 -32.94
C ALA A 50 -33.34 -15.61 -33.42
N PRO A 51 -33.80 -16.81 -32.97
CA PRO A 51 -34.97 -17.12 -32.13
C PRO A 51 -34.72 -18.03 -30.90
N ALA A 52 -35.81 -18.29 -30.16
CA ALA A 52 -35.94 -19.10 -28.96
C ALA A 52 -36.23 -20.59 -29.23
N GLU A 53 -35.71 -21.47 -28.39
CA GLU A 53 -36.16 -22.86 -28.13
C GLU A 53 -36.01 -23.09 -26.62
N ASP A 54 -37.11 -23.09 -25.86
CA ASP A 54 -37.97 -24.22 -25.45
C ASP A 54 -37.46 -25.02 -24.23
N ARG A 55 -38.43 -25.40 -23.41
CA ARG A 55 -38.42 -25.65 -21.96
C ARG A 55 -37.75 -26.97 -21.55
N ALA A 56 -37.20 -26.97 -20.35
CA ALA A 56 -37.31 -28.13 -19.46
C ALA A 56 -37.21 -27.74 -17.97
N THR A 57 -38.27 -28.10 -17.25
CA THR A 57 -38.44 -28.09 -15.80
C THR A 57 -37.67 -29.26 -15.17
N ALA A 58 -36.90 -29.03 -14.11
CA ALA A 58 -36.57 -29.99 -13.03
C ALA A 58 -35.55 -29.30 -12.10
N GLU A 59 -35.92 -28.87 -10.89
CA GLU A 59 -36.07 -29.67 -9.66
C GLU A 59 -34.93 -29.26 -8.71
N ALA A 60 -35.31 -28.59 -7.62
CA ALA A 60 -34.39 -28.17 -6.57
C ALA A 60 -33.91 -29.41 -5.79
N PRO A 61 -32.60 -29.64 -5.62
CA PRO A 61 -32.14 -30.53 -4.58
C PRO A 61 -32.09 -29.78 -3.26
N ALA A 62 -32.72 -30.42 -2.28
CA ALA A 62 -32.73 -30.05 -0.88
C ALA A 62 -31.34 -29.81 -0.30
N ALA A 63 -31.32 -28.93 0.71
CA ALA A 63 -30.22 -28.75 1.64
C ALA A 63 -29.68 -30.10 2.13
N VAL A 64 -28.39 -30.33 1.90
CA VAL A 64 -27.62 -31.33 2.64
C VAL A 64 -26.84 -30.52 3.67
N GLU A 65 -27.30 -30.57 4.93
CA GLU A 65 -26.49 -30.18 6.08
C GLU A 65 -25.22 -31.02 6.05
N ALA A 66 -24.09 -30.38 5.74
CA ALA A 66 -22.79 -30.97 5.95
C ALA A 66 -22.61 -31.22 7.46
N PRO A 67 -22.10 -32.38 7.87
CA PRO A 67 -21.82 -32.63 9.27
C PRO A 67 -20.80 -31.60 9.75
N ALA A 68 -21.15 -30.88 10.81
CA ALA A 68 -20.23 -29.99 11.51
C ALA A 68 -18.98 -30.79 11.87
N THR A 69 -17.89 -30.54 11.14
CA THR A 69 -16.55 -30.91 11.58
C THR A 69 -16.35 -30.29 12.96
N PRO A 70 -15.90 -31.05 13.97
CA PRO A 70 -15.57 -30.44 15.25
C PRO A 70 -14.50 -29.39 14.96
N SER A 71 -14.85 -28.13 15.22
CA SER A 71 -13.91 -27.03 15.31
C SER A 71 -12.79 -27.54 16.23
N ALA A 72 -11.64 -27.84 15.63
CA ALA A 72 -10.45 -28.15 16.39
C ALA A 72 -10.25 -26.93 17.26
N GLY A 73 -10.53 -27.08 18.56
CA GLY A 73 -10.44 -26.00 19.52
C GLY A 73 -9.08 -25.37 19.35
N SER A 74 -9.08 -24.14 18.83
CA SER A 74 -7.92 -23.28 18.88
C SER A 74 -7.65 -23.13 20.37
N THR A 75 -6.71 -23.93 20.85
CA THR A 75 -6.11 -23.68 22.15
C THR A 75 -5.37 -22.39 21.91
N ALA A 76 -6.04 -21.26 22.17
CA ALA A 76 -5.47 -19.94 22.06
C ALA A 76 -4.23 -19.95 22.95
N LEU A 77 -3.09 -20.23 22.34
CA LEU A 77 -1.80 -19.96 22.95
C LEU A 77 -1.87 -18.48 23.29
N ALA A 78 -1.60 -18.14 24.54
CA ALA A 78 -1.62 -16.74 24.98
C ALA A 78 -0.80 -15.93 23.97
N GLN A 79 -1.49 -15.11 23.17
CA GLN A 79 -0.87 -14.34 22.12
C GLN A 79 0.10 -13.36 22.80
N PRO A 80 1.33 -13.21 22.30
CA PRO A 80 2.29 -12.31 22.93
C PRO A 80 1.74 -10.87 22.90
N ILE A 81 1.57 -10.29 24.09
CA ILE A 81 1.12 -8.90 24.26
C ILE A 81 2.32 -7.97 24.17
N LEU A 82 2.24 -6.98 23.29
CA LEU A 82 3.20 -5.90 23.12
C LEU A 82 2.70 -4.65 23.82
N SER A 83 3.51 -4.11 24.73
CA SER A 83 3.22 -2.88 25.46
C SER A 83 4.21 -1.78 25.04
N PRO A 84 4.00 -0.50 25.42
CA PRO A 84 4.93 0.58 25.10
C PRO A 84 6.39 0.24 25.42
N GLY A 85 7.29 0.59 24.50
CA GLY A 85 8.73 0.30 24.60
C GLY A 85 9.12 -1.16 24.35
N ARG A 86 8.18 -2.03 23.95
CA ARG A 86 8.47 -3.39 23.49
C ARG A 86 8.53 -3.43 21.98
N GLU A 87 9.34 -4.34 21.46
CA GLU A 87 9.50 -4.57 20.03
C GLU A 87 9.41 -6.06 19.72
N ARG A 88 8.81 -6.41 18.59
CA ARG A 88 8.75 -7.76 18.06
C ARG A 88 9.25 -7.79 16.62
N LYS A 89 10.38 -8.46 16.39
CA LYS A 89 10.85 -8.80 15.05
C LYS A 89 10.28 -10.14 14.59
N LEU A 90 9.72 -10.17 13.38
CA LEU A 90 9.21 -11.37 12.71
C LEU A 90 10.17 -11.79 11.60
N THR A 91 10.86 -12.91 11.79
CA THR A 91 11.95 -13.38 10.90
C THR A 91 11.68 -14.73 10.25
N LEU A 92 10.58 -15.39 10.61
CA LEU A 92 10.21 -16.70 10.06
C LEU A 92 9.26 -16.50 8.87
N ALA A 93 9.69 -16.91 7.68
CA ALA A 93 8.89 -16.82 6.44
C ALA A 93 7.74 -17.82 6.42
N ASP A 94 6.78 -17.57 5.53
CA ASP A 94 5.64 -18.46 5.23
C ASP A 94 4.85 -18.91 6.47
N ALA A 95 4.65 -18.00 7.41
CA ALA A 95 3.97 -18.24 8.68
C ALA A 95 2.73 -17.35 8.84
N ASP A 96 1.72 -17.86 9.54
CA ASP A 96 0.63 -17.04 10.07
C ASP A 96 0.98 -16.64 11.50
N VAL A 97 0.98 -15.33 11.77
CA VAL A 97 1.39 -14.75 13.05
C VAL A 97 0.25 -13.89 13.60
N GLU A 98 -0.11 -14.11 14.85
CA GLU A 98 -1.07 -13.29 15.59
C GLU A 98 -0.37 -12.58 16.75
N LEU A 99 -0.55 -11.27 16.85
CA LEU A 99 0.00 -10.42 17.92
C LEU A 99 -1.10 -9.57 18.54
N VAL A 100 -0.92 -9.22 19.81
CA VAL A 100 -1.79 -8.28 20.53
C VAL A 100 -0.95 -7.09 20.96
N CYS A 101 -1.41 -5.87 20.73
CA CYS A 101 -0.81 -4.67 21.29
C CYS A 101 -1.72 -4.04 22.35
N ASP A 102 -1.14 -3.67 23.49
CA ASP A 102 -1.80 -3.01 24.60
C ASP A 102 -1.28 -1.57 24.73
N GLY A 103 -1.81 -0.70 23.86
CA GLY A 103 -1.52 0.74 23.89
C GLY A 103 -0.12 1.12 23.39
N GLY A 104 0.61 0.22 22.73
CA GLY A 104 1.88 0.53 22.13
C GLY A 104 2.66 -0.71 21.68
N GLY A 105 3.96 -0.50 21.48
CA GLY A 105 4.85 -1.54 20.98
C GLY A 105 5.05 -1.46 19.47
N LYS A 106 6.24 -1.88 19.04
CA LYS A 106 6.70 -1.87 17.65
C LYS A 106 6.75 -3.29 17.09
N ILE A 107 6.30 -3.46 15.87
CA ILE A 107 6.42 -4.73 15.13
C ILE A 107 7.30 -4.48 13.91
N GLU A 108 8.38 -5.24 13.76
CA GLU A 108 9.18 -5.23 12.54
C GLU A 108 8.96 -6.54 11.78
N VAL A 109 8.47 -6.44 10.54
CA VAL A 109 8.22 -7.58 9.66
C VAL A 109 9.36 -7.71 8.66
N LEU A 110 10.25 -8.66 8.93
CA LEU A 110 11.43 -8.96 8.11
C LEU A 110 11.23 -10.20 7.24
N ALA A 111 10.29 -11.06 7.61
CA ALA A 111 9.98 -12.29 6.92
C ALA A 111 9.05 -12.06 5.73
N ASN A 112 9.41 -12.60 4.56
CA ASN A 112 8.60 -12.52 3.34
C ASN A 112 7.42 -13.48 3.39
N GLY A 113 6.34 -13.13 2.68
CA GLY A 113 5.23 -14.04 2.40
C GLY A 113 4.42 -14.48 3.63
N ILE A 114 4.50 -13.73 4.74
CA ILE A 114 3.76 -14.07 5.95
C ILE A 114 2.37 -13.44 5.96
N THR A 115 1.48 -13.97 6.80
CA THR A 115 0.26 -13.29 7.21
C THR A 115 0.41 -12.83 8.64
N LEU A 116 0.26 -11.52 8.89
CA LEU A 116 0.26 -10.95 10.23
C LEU A 116 -1.15 -10.43 10.55
N THR A 117 -1.71 -10.87 11.67
CA THR A 117 -2.93 -10.30 12.26
C THR A 117 -2.60 -9.67 13.61
N VAL A 118 -3.01 -8.42 13.78
CA VAL A 118 -2.70 -7.60 14.95
C VAL A 118 -4.00 -7.07 15.56
N THR A 119 -4.19 -7.34 16.84
CA THR A 119 -5.33 -6.81 17.62
C THR A 119 -4.85 -5.79 18.64
N GLY A 120 -5.74 -4.88 19.04
CA GLY A 120 -5.44 -3.77 19.92
C GLY A 120 -4.73 -2.60 19.24
N HIS A 121 -4.10 -1.75 20.05
CA HIS A 121 -3.46 -0.52 19.57
C HIS A 121 -1.94 -0.64 19.62
N CYS A 122 -1.30 -0.74 18.46
CA CYS A 122 0.15 -0.71 18.34
C CYS A 122 0.66 0.72 18.13
N GLN A 123 1.92 0.92 18.51
CA GLN A 123 2.59 2.17 18.21
C GLN A 123 2.99 2.20 16.74
N GLU A 124 3.67 1.15 16.27
CA GLU A 124 4.35 1.18 14.97
C GLU A 124 4.40 -0.22 14.37
N ILE A 125 4.20 -0.31 13.05
CA ILE A 125 4.43 -1.53 12.27
C ILE A 125 5.29 -1.19 11.07
N ASP A 126 6.50 -1.72 11.04
CA ASP A 126 7.42 -1.61 9.91
C ASP A 126 7.35 -2.87 9.07
N ILE A 127 7.08 -2.73 7.79
CA ILE A 127 6.97 -3.83 6.83
C ILE A 127 8.13 -3.73 5.85
N LEU A 128 9.28 -4.28 6.24
CA LEU A 128 10.49 -4.36 5.42
C LEU A 128 10.46 -5.56 4.45
N SER A 129 9.57 -6.51 4.71
CA SER A 129 9.40 -7.74 3.93
C SER A 129 8.70 -7.52 2.58
N SER A 130 8.82 -8.49 1.68
CA SER A 130 8.06 -8.54 0.42
C SER A 130 6.90 -9.55 0.47
N GLY A 131 5.80 -9.23 -0.21
CA GLY A 131 4.71 -10.19 -0.42
C GLY A 131 3.91 -10.54 0.84
N THR A 132 3.98 -9.71 1.87
CA THR A 132 3.35 -9.94 3.17
C THR A 132 1.93 -9.39 3.18
N THR A 133 1.04 -10.08 3.90
CA THR A 133 -0.32 -9.58 4.21
C THR A 133 -0.40 -9.17 5.67
N VAL A 134 -0.81 -7.93 5.95
CA VAL A 134 -1.00 -7.42 7.31
C VAL A 134 -2.45 -6.99 7.51
N ARG A 135 -3.04 -7.42 8.63
CA ARG A 135 -4.33 -6.95 9.14
C ARG A 135 -4.13 -6.38 10.54
N ALA A 136 -4.57 -5.16 10.79
CA ALA A 136 -4.43 -4.51 12.08
C ALA A 136 -5.69 -3.73 12.48
N GLU A 137 -6.02 -3.72 13.77
CA GLU A 137 -7.12 -2.89 14.29
C GLU A 137 -6.69 -1.41 14.34
N SER A 138 -5.74 -1.06 15.21
CA SER A 138 -5.28 0.31 15.35
C SER A 138 -3.78 0.43 15.44
N VAL A 139 -3.20 1.35 14.67
CA VAL A 139 -1.77 1.62 14.66
C VAL A 139 -1.54 3.13 14.63
N SER A 140 -0.55 3.65 15.34
CA SER A 140 -0.20 5.06 15.18
C SER A 140 0.49 5.28 13.82
N GLU A 141 1.49 4.47 13.49
CA GLU A 141 2.25 4.59 12.24
C GLU A 141 2.46 3.22 11.59
N ILE A 142 2.19 3.13 10.29
CA ILE A 142 2.53 1.97 9.47
C ILE A 142 3.47 2.42 8.36
N ASP A 143 4.67 1.84 8.34
CA ASP A 143 5.68 2.08 7.33
C ASP A 143 5.83 0.84 6.44
N VAL A 144 5.59 1.00 5.14
CA VAL A 144 5.68 -0.09 4.14
C VAL A 144 6.85 0.15 3.19
N ASP A 145 8.01 -0.37 3.56
CA ASP A 145 9.25 -0.24 2.79
C ASP A 145 9.40 -1.32 1.73
N GLY A 146 8.97 -2.54 2.05
CA GLY A 146 9.06 -3.65 1.12
C GLY A 146 8.03 -3.59 -0.02
N PRO A 147 8.25 -4.30 -1.12
CA PRO A 147 7.34 -4.31 -2.26
C PRO A 147 6.25 -5.39 -2.17
N ARG A 148 5.15 -5.17 -2.91
CA ARG A 148 4.07 -6.13 -3.14
C ARG A 148 3.39 -6.62 -1.86
N ASN A 149 3.30 -5.77 -0.85
CA ASN A 149 2.58 -6.06 0.38
C ASN A 149 1.10 -5.67 0.26
N SER A 150 0.25 -6.35 1.03
CA SER A 150 -1.15 -6.03 1.21
C SER A 150 -1.39 -5.65 2.67
N VAL A 151 -1.87 -4.44 2.91
CA VAL A 151 -2.13 -3.93 4.27
C VAL A 151 -3.60 -3.53 4.38
N THR A 152 -4.26 -4.02 5.42
CA THR A 152 -5.60 -3.61 5.82
C THR A 152 -5.55 -3.17 7.28
N VAL A 153 -5.93 -1.93 7.55
CA VAL A 153 -5.97 -1.39 8.91
C VAL A 153 -7.32 -0.73 9.17
N GLU A 154 -7.92 -0.93 10.34
CA GLU A 154 -9.16 -0.19 10.65
C GLU A 154 -8.83 1.28 10.90
N LYS A 155 -7.84 1.57 11.76
CA LYS A 155 -7.42 2.94 12.06
C LYS A 155 -5.91 3.13 12.06
N ALA A 156 -5.43 4.06 11.24
CA ALA A 156 -4.04 4.53 11.26
C ALA A 156 -3.95 6.04 11.51
N ALA A 157 -3.00 6.51 12.32
CA ALA A 157 -2.73 7.95 12.36
C ALA A 157 -1.94 8.37 11.12
N GLU A 158 -0.93 7.58 10.75
CA GLU A 158 -0.13 7.74 9.54
C GLU A 158 0.07 6.40 8.82
N LEU A 159 -0.06 6.45 7.49
CA LEU A 159 0.19 5.34 6.59
C LEU A 159 1.22 5.79 5.55
N ARG A 160 2.42 5.20 5.61
CA ARG A 160 3.52 5.52 4.70
C ARG A 160 3.89 4.33 3.82
N ALA A 161 4.18 4.60 2.56
CA ALA A 161 4.69 3.60 1.63
C ALA A 161 5.88 4.13 0.83
N GLU A 162 7.08 3.70 1.23
CA GLU A 162 8.32 3.91 0.47
C GLU A 162 8.53 2.79 -0.56
N GLY A 163 7.97 1.61 -0.29
CA GLY A 163 8.04 0.44 -1.16
C GLY A 163 7.25 0.57 -2.46
N SER A 164 7.26 -0.49 -3.27
CA SER A 164 6.63 -0.48 -4.60
C SER A 164 5.51 -1.49 -4.74
N ASN A 165 4.47 -1.11 -5.49
CA ASN A 165 3.35 -1.98 -5.86
C ASN A 165 2.63 -2.57 -4.64
N ASN A 166 2.52 -1.79 -3.55
CA ASN A 166 1.76 -2.18 -2.37
C ASN A 166 0.27 -1.85 -2.55
N THR A 167 -0.60 -2.63 -1.92
CA THR A 167 -2.04 -2.37 -1.83
C THR A 167 -2.39 -2.12 -0.38
N LEU A 168 -2.85 -0.90 -0.08
CA LEU A 168 -3.13 -0.46 1.29
C LEU A 168 -4.58 -0.02 1.40
N HIS A 169 -5.21 -0.43 2.48
CA HIS A 169 -6.58 -0.06 2.83
C HIS A 169 -6.64 0.39 4.28
N ALA A 170 -7.26 1.53 4.53
CA ALA A 170 -7.51 2.05 5.87
C ALA A 170 -8.96 2.49 6.05
N ASP A 171 -9.71 1.98 7.04
CA ASP A 171 -11.09 2.47 7.27
C ASP A 171 -11.07 3.94 7.70
N GLU A 172 -10.12 4.33 8.55
CA GLU A 172 -9.84 5.72 8.94
C GLU A 172 -8.32 5.98 8.93
N VAL A 173 -7.90 7.07 8.28
CA VAL A 173 -6.49 7.48 8.24
C VAL A 173 -6.31 9.00 8.37
N GLY A 174 -5.34 9.42 9.18
CA GLY A 174 -5.01 10.82 9.40
C GLY A 174 -4.07 11.42 8.34
N LYS A 175 -3.04 10.66 7.96
CA LYS A 175 -2.06 11.05 6.94
C LYS A 175 -1.69 9.87 6.05
N ILE A 176 -1.55 10.13 4.76
CA ILE A 176 -1.04 9.20 3.77
C ILE A 176 0.22 9.83 3.16
N ALA A 177 1.35 9.12 3.22
CA ALA A 177 2.63 9.56 2.65
C ALA A 177 3.16 8.50 1.67
N LEU A 178 3.26 8.83 0.39
CA LEU A 178 3.72 7.92 -0.65
C LEU A 178 5.00 8.46 -1.31
N GLU A 179 6.11 7.78 -1.07
CA GLU A 179 7.41 8.09 -1.67
C GLU A 179 7.80 7.04 -2.72
N GLY A 180 7.21 5.86 -2.63
CA GLY A 180 7.44 4.75 -3.54
C GLY A 180 6.68 4.86 -4.87
N GLN A 181 6.51 3.72 -5.53
CA GLN A 181 5.96 3.67 -6.88
C GLN A 181 4.87 2.61 -7.05
N GLY A 182 3.82 2.95 -7.81
CA GLY A 182 2.75 2.01 -8.13
C GLY A 182 1.93 1.56 -6.93
N ASN A 183 1.96 2.29 -5.81
CA ASN A 183 1.17 1.96 -4.62
C ASN A 183 -0.29 2.32 -4.84
N GLN A 184 -1.19 1.47 -4.36
CA GLN A 184 -2.65 1.65 -4.45
C GLN A 184 -3.20 1.80 -3.04
N VAL A 185 -3.78 2.95 -2.73
CA VAL A 185 -4.36 3.26 -1.42
C VAL A 185 -5.86 3.51 -1.56
N THR A 186 -6.62 2.81 -0.72
CA THR A 186 -8.05 3.05 -0.50
C THR A 186 -8.25 3.48 0.94
N PHE A 187 -9.14 4.44 1.18
CA PHE A 187 -9.50 4.82 2.54
C PHE A 187 -10.99 5.12 2.67
N GLY A 188 -11.57 4.79 3.82
CA GLY A 188 -12.98 5.01 4.10
C GLY A 188 -13.28 6.43 4.57
N ALA A 189 -13.41 6.59 5.89
CA ALA A 189 -13.77 7.83 6.53
C ALA A 189 -12.56 8.77 6.71
N GLY A 190 -12.85 10.08 6.68
CA GLY A 190 -11.92 11.12 7.06
C GLY A 190 -11.56 12.07 5.92
N ASN A 191 -10.53 12.87 6.17
CA ASN A 191 -9.93 13.77 5.19
C ASN A 191 -8.42 13.77 5.45
N PRO A 192 -7.70 12.71 5.03
CA PRO A 192 -6.30 12.58 5.35
C PRO A 192 -5.50 13.72 4.73
N GLN A 193 -4.43 14.13 5.41
CA GLN A 193 -3.37 14.85 4.74
C GLN A 193 -2.68 13.89 3.77
N ILE A 194 -2.63 14.26 2.50
CA ILE A 194 -2.00 13.44 1.46
C ILE A 194 -0.71 14.10 1.02
N ASP A 195 0.38 13.34 1.08
CA ASP A 195 1.68 13.67 0.51
C ASP A 195 2.10 12.55 -0.44
N ASP A 196 2.31 12.88 -1.71
CA ASP A 196 2.69 11.91 -2.73
C ASP A 196 3.86 12.50 -3.54
N GLU A 197 5.07 12.11 -3.14
CA GLU A 197 6.32 12.45 -3.80
C GLU A 197 6.79 11.36 -4.77
N GLY A 198 6.06 10.24 -4.80
CA GLY A 198 6.35 9.05 -5.58
C GLY A 198 5.88 9.12 -7.03
N SER A 199 5.74 7.95 -7.67
CA SER A 199 5.30 7.87 -9.07
C SER A 199 4.33 6.73 -9.37
N GLY A 200 3.30 7.02 -10.16
CA GLY A 200 2.30 6.02 -10.53
C GLY A 200 1.46 5.49 -9.36
N ASN A 201 1.45 6.22 -8.24
CA ASN A 201 0.60 5.92 -7.10
C ASN A 201 -0.86 6.26 -7.41
N SER A 202 -1.79 5.55 -6.78
CA SER A 202 -3.23 5.80 -6.88
C SER A 202 -3.83 5.84 -5.49
N ILE A 203 -4.58 6.90 -5.21
CA ILE A 203 -5.23 7.13 -3.92
C ILE A 203 -6.72 7.37 -4.20
N SER A 204 -7.59 6.66 -3.49
CA SER A 204 -9.05 6.77 -3.64
C SER A 204 -9.77 6.65 -2.30
N ALA A 205 -10.90 7.36 -2.18
CA ALA A 205 -11.82 7.22 -1.07
C ALA A 205 -12.95 6.24 -1.43
N GLU A 206 -13.51 5.54 -0.45
CA GLU A 206 -14.66 4.64 -0.59
C GLU A 206 -16.02 5.31 -0.35
#